data_AF-A0AAD9U436-F1
#
_entry.id   AF-A0AAD9U436-F1
#
_cell.length_a   1.000
_cell.length_b   1.000
_cell.length_c   1.000
_cell.angle_alpha   90.00
_cell.angle_beta   90.00
_cell.angle_gamma   90.00
#
_symmetry.space_group_name_H-M   'P 1'
#
loop_
_entity.id
_entity.type
_entity.pdbx_description
1 polymer ?
#
loop_
_entity_poly.entity_id
_entity_poly.type
_entity_poly.pdbx_seq_one_letter_code
_entity_poly.pdbx_strand_id
1 'polypeptide(L)' 'MTAFGSILAQRALGDDIHDVIYTPRKGEKLEGKLQIMLQDIIDNGVNVKVKLKQRKAKKFTTYPAVSVYY' A
#
# COMPACT_ATOMS: atom_id res chain seq x y z
N MET A 1 22.27 8.17 0.97
CA MET A 1 21.07 8.39 1.82
C MET A 1 20.73 7.04 2.43
N THR A 2 20.95 6.85 3.73
CA THR A 2 20.70 5.56 4.38
C THR A 2 19.19 5.40 4.55
N ALA A 3 18.58 4.57 3.72
CA ALA A 3 17.16 4.28 3.77
C ALA A 3 16.91 3.25 4.89
N PHE A 4 15.91 3.50 5.73
CA PHE A 4 15.55 2.58 6.81
C PHE A 4 15.08 1.19 6.30
N GLY A 5 14.70 1.08 5.02
CA GLY A 5 14.25 -0.18 4.41
C GLY A 5 15.37 -1.22 4.29
N SER A 6 16.57 -0.80 3.90
CA SER A 6 17.72 -1.72 3.76
C SER A 6 18.12 -2.29 5.12
N ILE A 7 18.09 -1.47 6.17
CA ILE A 7 18.38 -1.91 7.55
C ILE A 7 17.32 -2.92 8.05
N LEU A 8 16.04 -2.68 7.73
CA LEU A 8 14.95 -3.61 8.04
C LEU A 8 15.12 -4.94 7.31
N ALA A 9 15.46 -4.90 6.02
CA ALA A 9 15.68 -6.10 5.21
C ALA A 9 16.90 -6.89 5.67
N GLN A 10 18.02 -6.23 5.97
CA GLN A 10 19.21 -6.88 6.50
C GLN A 10 18.94 -7.63 7.82
N ARG A 11 18.14 -7.03 8.71
CA ARG A 11 17.72 -7.70 9.94
C ARG A 11 16.78 -8.87 9.67
N ALA A 12 15.81 -8.70 8.77
CA ALA A 12 14.89 -9.77 8.40
C ALA A 12 15.63 -10.99 7.83
N LEU A 13 16.60 -10.77 6.93
CA LEU A 13 17.44 -11.83 6.38
C LEU A 13 18.31 -12.51 7.45
N GLY A 14 18.85 -11.74 8.40
CA GLY A 14 19.62 -12.29 9.52
C GLY A 14 18.80 -13.18 10.47
N ASP A 15 17.49 -12.96 10.53
CA ASP A 15 16.52 -13.76 11.28
C ASP A 15 15.82 -14.84 10.43
N ASP A 16 16.28 -15.07 9.19
CA ASP A 16 15.68 -16.02 8.22
C ASP A 16 14.24 -15.67 7.78
N ILE A 17 13.84 -14.40 7.93
CA ILE A 17 12.51 -13.90 7.57
C ILE A 17 12.51 -13.39 6.13
N HIS A 18 11.76 -14.07 5.27
CA HIS A 18 11.69 -13.76 3.84
C HIS A 18 10.35 -13.19 3.37
N ASP A 19 9.27 -13.33 4.17
CA ASP A 19 7.92 -12.87 3.80
C ASP A 19 7.36 -11.93 4.86
N VAL A 20 6.87 -10.76 4.42
CA VAL A 20 6.35 -9.70 5.30
C VAL A 20 5.04 -9.18 4.77
N ILE A 21 4.05 -9.00 5.66
CA ILE A 21 2.75 -8.45 5.29
C ILE A 21 2.60 -7.03 5.84
N TYR A 22 2.49 -6.05 4.95
CA TYR A 22 2.14 -4.69 5.33
C TYR A 22 0.62 -4.54 5.45
N THR A 23 0.16 -4.16 6.65
CA THR A 23 -1.24 -3.88 6.97
C THR A 23 -1.48 -2.38 7.09
N PRO A 24 -1.89 -1.69 6.00
CA PRO A 24 -2.13 -0.25 6.02
C PRO A 24 -3.24 0.14 6.99
N ARG A 25 -3.03 1.23 7.72
CA ARG A 25 -4.03 1.79 8.64
C ARG A 25 -5.16 2.50 7.90
N LYS A 26 -6.31 2.68 8.56
CA LYS A 26 -7.46 3.39 7.98
C LYS A 26 -7.07 4.84 7.62
N GLY A 27 -7.07 5.15 6.32
CA GLY A 27 -6.68 6.46 5.81
C GLY A 27 -5.20 6.57 5.42
N GLU A 28 -4.42 5.52 5.62
CA GLU A 28 -3.03 5.42 5.17
C GLU A 28 -2.98 5.13 3.67
N LYS A 29 -2.15 5.89 2.95
CA LYS A 29 -1.94 5.73 1.51
C LYS A 29 -0.51 5.24 1.27
N LEU A 30 -0.35 4.32 0.32
CA LEU A 30 0.95 3.89 -0.18
C LEU A 30 1.51 4.91 -1.16
N GLU A 31 1.85 6.10 -0.66
CA GLU A 31 2.44 7.17 -1.46
C GLU A 31 3.66 7.76 -0.74
N GLY A 32 4.68 8.17 -1.50
CA GLY A 32 5.86 8.85 -0.98
C GLY A 32 6.82 7.94 -0.20
N LYS A 33 7.21 8.37 1.02
CA LYS A 33 8.25 7.69 1.81
C LYS A 33 7.97 6.22 2.07
N LEU A 34 6.69 5.87 2.27
CA LEU A 34 6.27 4.50 2.53
C LEU A 34 6.48 3.59 1.32
N GLN A 35 6.22 4.10 0.12
CA GLN A 35 6.47 3.38 -1.14
C GLN A 35 7.98 3.13 -1.33
N ILE A 36 8.80 4.14 -1.06
CA ILE A 36 10.26 4.02 -1.16
C ILE A 36 10.78 2.99 -0.17
N MET A 37 10.33 3.02 1.09
CA MET A 37 10.68 2.01 2.10
C MET A 37 10.30 0.59 1.67
N LEU A 38 9.08 0.41 1.14
CA LEU A 38 8.62 -0.92 0.72
C LEU A 38 9.43 -1.45 -0.46
N GLN A 39 9.74 -0.57 -1.42
CA GLN A 39 10.54 -0.92 -2.58
C GLN A 39 11.98 -1.30 -2.18
N ASP A 40 12.57 -0.58 -1.23
CA ASP A 40 13.91 -0.84 -0.70
C ASP A 40 13.96 -2.20 0.03
N ILE A 41 12.92 -2.57 0.79
CA ILE A 41 12.84 -3.90 1.42
C ILE A 41 12.77 -5.02 0.36
N ILE A 42 12.00 -4.81 -0.71
CA ILE A 42 11.86 -5.77 -1.82
C ILE A 42 13.17 -5.93 -2.59
N ASP A 43 13.86 -4.82 -2.87
CA ASP A 43 15.14 -4.81 -3.59
C ASP A 43 16.22 -5.60 -2.84
N ASN A 44 16.19 -5.56 -1.50
CA ASN A 44 17.08 -6.34 -0.65
C ASN A 44 16.70 -7.83 -0.53
N GLY A 45 15.67 -8.31 -1.22
CA GLY A 45 15.33 -9.74 -1.31
C GLY A 45 14.27 -10.25 -0.34
N VAL A 46 13.53 -9.34 0.31
CA VAL A 46 12.41 -9.70 1.20
C VAL A 46 11.09 -9.52 0.47
N ASN A 47 10.26 -10.56 0.41
CA ASN A 47 8.95 -10.50 -0.24
C ASN A 47 7.95 -9.74 0.64
N VAL A 48 7.38 -8.65 0.10
CA VAL A 48 6.41 -7.82 0.83
C VAL A 48 5.03 -7.89 0.20
N LYS A 49 4.06 -8.40 0.97
CA LYS A 49 2.65 -8.46 0.58
C LYS A 49 1.88 -7.29 1.18
N VAL A 50 1.23 -6.50 0.31
CA VAL A 50 0.39 -5.37 0.73
C VAL A 50 -1.07 -5.78 0.82
N LYS A 51 -1.69 -5.61 1.99
CA LYS A 51 -3.15 -5.74 2.16
C LYS A 51 -3.86 -4.39 1.99
N LEU A 52 -3.95 -3.90 0.76
CA LEU A 52 -4.79 -2.73 0.46
C LEU A 52 -6.25 -3.10 0.67
N LYS A 53 -6.88 -2.58 1.73
CA LYS A 53 -8.34 -2.59 1.85
C LYS A 53 -8.89 -1.66 0.77
N GLN A 54 -9.31 -2.25 -0.35
CA GLN A 54 -9.97 -1.56 -1.45
C GLN A 54 -11.12 -0.74 -0.87
N ARG A 55 -10.93 0.58 -0.79
CA ARG A 55 -11.98 1.50 -0.36
C ARG A 55 -13.05 1.38 -1.44
N LYS A 56 -14.23 0.83 -1.11
CA LYS A 56 -15.35 0.74 -2.04
C LYS A 56 -15.50 2.12 -2.70
N ALA A 57 -15.27 2.19 -4.01
CA ALA A 57 -15.50 3.41 -4.76
C ALA A 57 -16.95 3.83 -4.50
N LYS A 58 -17.15 5.04 -3.97
CA LYS A 58 -18.48 5.56 -3.72
C LYS A 58 -19.13 5.73 -5.08
N LYS A 59 -20.06 4.85 -5.46
CA LYS A 59 -20.80 4.97 -6.71
C LYS A 59 -21.51 6.31 -6.69
N PHE A 60 -21.17 7.18 -7.63
CA PHE A 60 -21.90 8.43 -7.85
C PHE A 60 -23.23 8.05 -8.49
N THR A 61 -24.30 8.00 -7.70
CA THR A 61 -25.66 7.85 -8.21
C THR A 61 -26.05 9.16 -8.88
N THR A 62 -25.85 9.25 -10.19
CA THR A 62 -26.49 10.29 -11.00
C THR A 62 -27.98 9.99 -11.02
N TYR A 63 -28.79 10.81 -10.35
CA TYR A 63 -30.24 10.79 -10.53
C TYR A 63 -30.53 11.24 -11.97
N PRO A 64 -31.34 10.51 -12.76
CA PRO A 64 -31.69 10.97 -14.10
C PRO A 64 -32.48 12.27 -13.97
N ALA A 65 -32.00 13.31 -14.67
CA ALA A 65 -32.69 14.58 -14.78
C ALA A 65 -34.12 14.34 -15.26
N VAL A 66 -35.08 14.82 -14.48
CA VAL A 66 -36.51 14.74 -14.75
C VAL A 66 -36.78 15.41 -16.10
N SER A 67 -37.12 14.64 -17.14
CA SER A 67 -37.65 15.19 -18.38
C SER A 67 -39.12 15.51 -18.18
N VAL A 68 -39.40 16.79 -18.00
CA VAL A 68 -40.72 17.39 -18.18
C VAL A 68 -41.09 17.24 -19.65
N TYR A 69 -42.16 16.51 -19.95
CA TYR A 69 -42.87 16.60 -21.23
C TYR A 69 -44.30 17.07 -20.96
N TYR A 70 -44.70 18.04 -21.77
CA TYR A 70 -45.95 18.82 -21.77
C TYR A 70 -47.22 17.97 -21.68
#